data_AF-A0A182EFG5-F1
#
_entry.id   AF-A0A182EFG5-F1
#
_cell.length_a   1.000
_cell.length_b   1.000
_cell.length_c   1.000
_cell.angle_alpha   90.00
_cell.angle_beta   90.00
_cell.angle_gamma   90.00
#
_symmetry.space_group_name_H-M   'P 1'
#
loop_
_entity.id
_entity.type
_entity.pdbx_description
1 polymer ?
#
loop_
_entity_poly.entity_id
_entity_poly.type
_entity_poly.pdbx_seq_one_letter_code
_entity_poly.pdbx_strand_id
1 'polypeptide(L)'
;MLCCCCCLHPYNCALALSVIDATIVGILTYRTADLLYRSWDDTNWIDFGMLLILSSFFICELLSFITLAVSRRWNNSRYVLPRLTLLTGQFAVTTSISVILILYFMGFIDKLNDIVISSYEYWANNKLSEEDRKRAVNDLFSYAVGTFIAVFIYTIYELFELYITRKYQKTLNTPPEFIPVRNQEPPRLAGPKLSIDEPQHVPPPPYNPQYR
;
A
#
# COMPACT_ATOMS: atom_id res chain seq x y z
N MET A 1 12.75 3.79 -10.01
CA MET A 1 12.32 3.26 -8.69
C MET A 1 12.57 1.75 -8.50
N LEU A 2 12.66 0.92 -9.55
CA LEU A 2 12.84 -0.54 -9.40
C LEU A 2 14.18 -1.01 -8.76
N CYS A 3 15.29 -0.26 -8.89
CA CYS A 3 16.60 -0.72 -8.44
C CYS A 3 16.81 -0.73 -6.90
N CYS A 4 16.10 0.11 -6.13
CA CYS A 4 16.36 0.22 -4.68
C CYS A 4 15.78 -0.95 -3.86
N CYS A 5 14.77 -1.67 -4.38
CA CYS A 5 14.12 -2.75 -3.63
C CYS A 5 14.59 -4.16 -4.02
N CYS A 6 15.44 -4.31 -5.02
CA CYS A 6 15.99 -5.62 -5.40
C CYS A 6 17.01 -6.16 -4.38
N CYS A 7 17.69 -5.28 -3.64
CA CYS A 7 18.72 -5.65 -2.66
C CYS A 7 18.31 -5.43 -1.19
N LEU A 8 17.13 -4.85 -0.93
CA LEU A 8 16.68 -4.49 0.41
C LEU A 8 15.67 -5.52 0.94
N HIS A 9 15.67 -5.77 2.27
CA HIS A 9 14.71 -6.68 2.90
C HIS A 9 13.27 -6.24 2.56
N PRO A 10 12.38 -7.16 2.10
CA PRO A 10 11.04 -6.81 1.61
C PRO A 10 10.21 -5.97 2.59
N TYR A 11 10.41 -6.13 3.90
CA TYR A 11 9.81 -5.28 4.94
C TYR A 11 10.15 -3.80 4.76
N ASN A 12 11.43 -3.45 4.60
CA ASN A 12 11.86 -2.05 4.53
C ASN A 12 11.32 -1.37 3.25
N CYS A 13 11.24 -2.12 2.14
CA CYS A 13 10.66 -1.60 0.90
C CYS A 13 9.14 -1.39 1.06
N ALA A 14 8.40 -2.36 1.60
CA ALA A 14 6.96 -2.22 1.84
C ALA A 14 6.64 -1.06 2.80
N LEU A 15 7.46 -0.89 3.85
CA LEU A 15 7.31 0.20 4.79
C LEU A 15 7.57 1.57 4.13
N ALA A 16 8.62 1.68 3.32
CA ALA A 16 8.95 2.91 2.61
C ALA A 16 7.86 3.32 1.61
N LEU A 17 7.30 2.37 0.85
CA LEU A 17 6.19 2.62 -0.06
C LEU A 17 4.94 3.08 0.70
N SER A 18 4.62 2.41 1.81
CA SER A 18 3.50 2.83 2.66
C SER A 18 3.68 4.22 3.27
N VAL A 19 4.91 4.66 3.56
CA VAL A 19 5.18 6.05 3.97
C VAL A 19 4.95 7.00 2.81
N ILE A 20 5.42 6.67 1.61
CA ILE A 20 5.22 7.51 0.42
C ILE A 20 3.72 7.73 0.19
N ASP A 21 2.91 6.68 0.24
CA ASP A 21 1.45 6.79 0.07
C ASP A 21 0.80 7.67 1.14
N ALA A 22 1.11 7.41 2.41
CA ALA A 22 0.58 8.21 3.51
C ALA A 22 1.00 9.69 3.39
N THR A 23 2.21 9.98 2.93
CA THR A 23 2.67 11.36 2.72
C THR A 23 1.97 12.03 1.55
N ILE A 24 1.77 11.34 0.42
CA ILE A 24 1.05 11.89 -0.74
C ILE A 24 -0.39 12.21 -0.35
N VAL A 25 -1.10 11.25 0.26
CA VAL A 25 -2.50 11.44 0.69
C VAL A 25 -2.59 12.51 1.80
N GLY A 26 -1.60 12.58 2.69
CA GLY A 26 -1.52 13.61 3.72
C GLY A 26 -1.35 15.01 3.14
N ILE A 27 -0.47 15.19 2.15
CA ILE A 27 -0.27 16.48 1.46
C ILE A 27 -1.55 16.90 0.74
N LEU A 28 -2.21 15.97 0.04
CA LEU A 28 -3.47 16.25 -0.65
C LEU A 28 -4.57 16.66 0.34
N THR A 29 -4.76 15.90 1.42
CA THR A 29 -5.72 16.22 2.48
C THR A 29 -5.44 17.61 3.08
N TYR A 30 -4.18 17.92 3.36
CA TYR A 30 -3.79 19.23 3.90
C TYR A 30 -4.10 20.37 2.92
N ARG A 31 -3.81 20.19 1.63
CA ARG A 31 -4.10 21.19 0.60
C ARG A 31 -5.59 21.43 0.44
N THR A 32 -6.40 20.36 0.43
CA THR A 32 -7.86 20.49 0.36
C THR A 32 -8.42 21.18 1.61
N ALA A 33 -7.88 20.88 2.79
CA ALA A 33 -8.27 21.56 4.02
C ALA A 33 -7.90 23.06 4.01
N ASP A 34 -6.71 23.43 3.53
CA ASP A 34 -6.28 24.83 3.38
C ASP A 34 -7.17 25.59 2.38
N LEU A 35 -7.53 24.97 1.25
CA LEU A 35 -8.46 25.57 0.28
C LEU A 35 -9.86 25.77 0.87
N LEU A 36 -10.39 24.77 1.58
CA LEU A 36 -11.71 24.85 2.22
C LEU A 36 -11.72 25.94 3.30
N TYR A 37 -10.66 26.03 4.10
CA TYR A 37 -10.53 27.05 5.14
C TYR A 37 -10.50 28.47 4.57
N ARG A 38 -9.85 28.67 3.42
CA ARG A 38 -9.81 29.98 2.73
C ARG A 38 -11.13 30.34 2.05
N SER A 39 -11.92 29.34 1.66
CA SER A 39 -13.19 29.51 0.94
C SER A 39 -14.42 29.44 1.84
N TRP A 40 -14.27 29.70 3.15
CA TRP A 40 -15.31 29.48 4.16
C TRP A 40 -16.64 30.19 3.88
N ASP A 41 -16.60 31.37 3.25
CA ASP A 41 -17.81 32.13 2.93
C ASP A 41 -18.56 31.59 1.69
N ASP A 42 -17.86 30.92 0.76
CA ASP A 42 -18.41 30.28 -0.46
C ASP A 42 -18.21 28.76 -0.40
N THR A 43 -18.65 28.14 0.70
CA THR A 43 -18.41 26.71 0.93
C THR A 43 -19.21 25.84 -0.05
N ASN A 44 -18.56 25.32 -1.10
CA ASN A 44 -19.14 24.33 -1.98
C ASN A 44 -19.21 22.96 -1.29
N TRP A 45 -20.40 22.33 -1.29
CA TRP A 45 -20.62 20.99 -0.75
C TRP A 45 -19.69 19.93 -1.35
N ILE A 46 -19.24 20.15 -2.59
CA ILE A 46 -18.29 19.29 -3.29
C ILE A 46 -16.93 19.30 -2.59
N ASP A 47 -16.43 20.47 -2.18
CA ASP A 47 -15.12 20.59 -1.53
C ASP A 47 -15.12 19.95 -0.13
N PHE A 48 -16.23 20.09 0.60
CA PHE A 48 -16.44 19.40 1.87
C PHE A 48 -16.48 17.87 1.69
N GLY A 49 -17.21 17.38 0.67
CA GLY A 49 -17.26 15.97 0.33
C GLY A 49 -15.89 15.40 -0.03
N MET A 50 -15.11 16.13 -0.83
CA MET A 50 -13.74 15.76 -1.20
C MET A 50 -12.82 15.68 0.02
N LEU A 51 -12.91 16.62 0.97
CA LEU A 51 -12.14 16.59 2.21
C LEU A 51 -12.48 15.36 3.06
N LEU A 52 -13.76 15.01 3.18
CA LEU A 52 -14.20 13.83 3.93
C LEU A 52 -13.65 12.53 3.32
N ILE A 53 -13.70 12.41 2.00
CA ILE A 53 -13.15 11.25 1.29
C ILE A 53 -11.63 11.17 1.49
N LEU A 54 -10.90 12.26 1.26
CA LEU A 54 -9.43 12.29 1.40
C LEU A 54 -8.95 12.01 2.82
N SER A 55 -9.63 12.58 3.83
CA SER A 55 -9.32 12.31 5.24
C SER A 55 -9.60 10.85 5.63
N SER A 56 -10.68 10.25 5.09
CA SER A 56 -10.97 8.83 5.29
C SER A 56 -9.85 7.96 4.70
N PHE A 57 -9.40 8.25 3.47
CA PHE A 57 -8.25 7.57 2.87
C PHE A 57 -6.98 7.75 3.69
N PHE A 58 -6.71 8.97 4.19
CA PHE A 58 -5.55 9.24 5.03
C PHE A 58 -5.55 8.40 6.32
N ILE A 59 -6.71 8.27 6.97
CA ILE A 59 -6.85 7.43 8.17
C ILE A 59 -6.62 5.94 7.82
N CYS A 60 -7.18 5.46 6.70
CA CYS A 60 -6.95 4.09 6.24
C CYS A 60 -5.47 3.82 5.97
N GLU A 61 -4.77 4.73 5.29
CA GLU A 61 -3.34 4.66 5.03
C GLU A 61 -2.52 4.65 6.32
N LEU A 62 -2.87 5.50 7.29
CA LEU A 62 -2.19 5.56 8.58
C LEU A 62 -2.37 4.26 9.38
N LEU A 63 -3.59 3.72 9.45
CA LEU A 63 -3.87 2.45 10.14
C LEU A 63 -3.14 1.29 9.47
N SER A 64 -3.15 1.26 8.13
CA SER A 64 -2.42 0.30 7.31
C SER A 64 -0.91 0.35 7.55
N PHE A 65 -0.33 1.56 7.58
CA PHE A 65 1.08 1.78 7.90
C PHE A 65 1.43 1.29 9.31
N ILE A 66 0.64 1.65 10.33
CA ILE A 66 0.88 1.23 11.72
C ILE A 66 0.84 -0.29 11.85
N THR A 67 -0.17 -0.94 11.26
CA THR A 67 -0.30 -2.40 11.31
C THR A 67 0.86 -3.09 10.58
N LEU A 68 1.28 -2.56 9.42
CA LEU A 68 2.47 -3.03 8.73
C LEU A 68 3.74 -2.87 9.59
N ALA A 69 3.91 -1.74 10.28
CA ALA A 69 5.05 -1.53 11.18
C ALA A 69 5.05 -2.52 12.35
N VAL A 70 3.89 -2.76 12.97
CA VAL A 70 3.71 -3.72 14.08
C VAL A 70 3.99 -5.17 13.64
N SER A 71 3.70 -5.52 12.38
CA SER A 71 3.89 -6.88 11.86
C SER A 71 5.31 -7.44 12.06
N ARG A 72 6.34 -6.58 11.98
CA ARG A 72 7.74 -6.98 12.20
C ARG A 72 8.04 -7.28 13.66
N ARG A 73 7.46 -6.51 14.59
CA ARG A 73 7.70 -6.69 16.02
C ARG A 73 7.02 -7.96 16.55
N TRP A 74 5.86 -8.30 16.00
CA TRP A 74 5.05 -9.44 16.45
C TRP A 74 5.26 -10.71 15.59
N ASN A 75 6.05 -10.60 14.51
CA ASN A 75 6.35 -11.67 13.57
C ASN A 75 5.09 -12.45 13.10
N ASN A 76 4.00 -11.72 12.86
CA ASN A 76 2.70 -12.30 12.52
C ASN A 76 2.18 -11.67 11.23
N SER A 77 1.95 -12.52 10.22
CA SER A 77 1.52 -12.11 8.89
C SER A 77 0.12 -11.50 8.85
N ARG A 78 -0.72 -11.74 9.87
CA ARG A 78 -2.07 -11.16 9.95
C ARG A 78 -2.06 -9.63 9.98
N TYR A 79 -1.02 -9.03 10.56
CA TYR A 79 -0.87 -7.56 10.60
C TYR A 79 -0.49 -6.94 9.25
N VAL A 80 -0.15 -7.75 8.24
CA VAL A 80 0.09 -7.28 6.86
C VAL A 80 -1.21 -7.22 6.05
N LEU A 81 -2.26 -7.92 6.50
CA LEU A 81 -3.54 -8.00 5.78
C LEU A 81 -4.21 -6.65 5.55
N PRO A 82 -4.27 -5.71 6.53
CA PRO A 82 -4.87 -4.40 6.30
C PRO A 82 -4.26 -3.67 5.11
N ARG A 83 -2.93 -3.70 4.96
CA ARG A 83 -2.22 -3.10 3.81
C ARG A 83 -2.59 -3.78 2.50
N LEU A 84 -2.62 -5.11 2.48
CA LEU A 84 -2.98 -5.85 1.28
C LEU A 84 -4.43 -5.62 0.85
N THR A 85 -5.36 -5.54 1.81
CA THR A 85 -6.76 -5.25 1.54
C THR A 85 -6.92 -3.83 0.99
N LEU A 86 -6.24 -2.85 1.59
CA LEU A 86 -6.26 -1.45 1.12
C LEU A 86 -5.74 -1.33 -0.31
N LEU A 87 -4.56 -1.89 -0.60
CA LEU A 87 -3.96 -1.89 -1.94
C LEU A 87 -4.83 -2.63 -2.98
N THR A 88 -5.47 -3.73 -2.58
CA THR A 88 -6.37 -4.47 -3.48
C THR A 88 -7.62 -3.64 -3.80
N GLY A 89 -8.15 -2.90 -2.81
CA GLY A 89 -9.26 -1.98 -3.00
C GLY A 89 -8.90 -0.84 -3.95
N GLN A 90 -7.73 -0.21 -3.75
CA GLN A 90 -7.23 0.85 -4.63
C GLN A 90 -7.05 0.33 -6.06
N PHE A 91 -6.44 -0.84 -6.23
CA PHE A 91 -6.29 -1.50 -7.53
C PHE A 91 -7.62 -1.79 -8.24
N ALA A 92 -8.66 -2.17 -7.50
CA ALA A 92 -9.99 -2.40 -8.07
C ALA A 92 -10.62 -1.08 -8.58
N VAL A 93 -10.46 0.01 -7.83
CA VAL A 93 -10.94 1.34 -8.22
C VAL A 93 -10.17 1.86 -9.44
N THR A 94 -8.84 1.76 -9.45
CA THR A 94 -8.02 2.20 -10.59
C THR A 94 -8.29 1.39 -11.85
N THR A 95 -8.55 0.09 -11.71
CA THR A 95 -8.98 -0.76 -12.84
C THR A 95 -10.34 -0.31 -13.37
N SER A 96 -11.29 0.02 -12.49
CA SER A 96 -12.61 0.52 -12.89
C SER A 96 -12.51 1.85 -13.64
N ILE A 97 -11.69 2.78 -13.15
CA ILE A 97 -11.40 4.05 -13.83
C ILE A 97 -10.74 3.81 -15.19
N SER A 98 -9.78 2.88 -15.26
CA SER A 98 -9.10 2.53 -16.51
C SER A 98 -10.09 2.00 -17.55
N VAL A 99 -11.04 1.14 -17.15
CA VAL A 99 -12.10 0.64 -18.05
C VAL A 99 -12.96 1.78 -18.57
N ILE A 100 -13.36 2.72 -17.70
CA ILE A 100 -14.15 3.90 -18.11
C ILE A 100 -13.37 4.76 -19.11
N LEU A 101 -12.08 5.00 -18.88
CA LEU A 101 -11.22 5.76 -19.78
C LEU A 101 -10.98 5.05 -21.11
N ILE A 102 -10.83 3.73 -21.11
CA ILE A 102 -10.73 2.96 -22.36
C ILE A 102 -12.03 3.10 -23.16
N LEU A 103 -13.20 2.94 -22.51
CA LEU A 103 -14.49 3.15 -23.16
C LEU A 103 -14.62 4.58 -23.70
N TYR A 104 -14.13 5.57 -22.96
CA TYR A 104 -14.04 6.95 -23.41
C TYR A 104 -13.29 7.04 -24.74
N PHE A 105 -12.06 6.54 -24.82
CA PHE A 105 -11.26 6.60 -26.06
C PHE A 105 -11.73 5.66 -27.18
N MET A 106 -12.50 4.61 -26.88
CA MET A 106 -13.09 3.70 -27.89
C MET A 106 -14.26 4.31 -28.67
N GLY A 107 -14.65 5.55 -28.40
CA GLY A 107 -15.68 6.27 -29.15
C GLY A 107 -16.97 6.54 -28.36
N PHE A 108 -16.99 6.27 -27.05
CA PHE A 108 -18.11 6.66 -26.18
C PHE A 108 -17.97 8.08 -25.61
N ILE A 109 -17.06 8.90 -26.17
CA ILE A 109 -16.76 10.28 -25.75
C ILE A 109 -18.04 11.11 -25.57
N ASP A 110 -18.91 11.14 -26.59
CA ASP A 110 -20.10 11.99 -26.57
C ASP A 110 -21.07 11.58 -25.46
N LYS A 111 -21.30 10.27 -25.28
CA LYS A 111 -22.21 9.75 -24.23
C LYS A 111 -21.66 9.98 -22.83
N LEU A 112 -20.38 9.75 -22.63
CA LEU A 112 -19.75 9.93 -21.31
C LEU A 112 -19.63 11.40 -20.95
N ASN A 113 -19.28 12.27 -21.91
CA ASN A 113 -19.29 13.72 -21.71
C ASN A 113 -20.70 14.21 -21.35
N ASP A 114 -21.73 13.73 -22.06
CA ASP A 114 -23.12 14.09 -21.77
C ASP A 114 -23.55 13.66 -20.36
N ILE A 115 -23.21 12.43 -19.95
CA ILE A 115 -23.49 11.94 -18.58
C ILE A 115 -22.79 12.81 -17.53
N VAL A 116 -21.52 13.15 -17.72
CA VAL A 116 -20.75 13.95 -16.75
C VAL A 116 -21.31 15.37 -16.66
N ILE A 117 -21.55 16.02 -17.80
CA ILE A 117 -22.06 17.39 -17.84
C ILE A 117 -23.49 17.44 -17.30
N SER A 118 -24.37 16.51 -17.69
CA SER A 118 -25.73 16.43 -17.17
C SER A 118 -25.77 16.19 -15.67
N SER A 119 -24.87 15.35 -15.14
CA SER A 119 -24.73 15.15 -13.70
C SER A 119 -24.30 16.45 -13.01
N TYR A 120 -23.33 17.15 -13.57
CA TYR A 120 -22.90 18.45 -13.05
C TYR A 120 -24.04 19.47 -13.03
N GLU A 121 -24.79 19.62 -14.14
CA GLU A 121 -25.94 20.52 -14.22
C GLU A 121 -27.03 20.20 -13.19
N TYR A 122 -27.26 18.90 -12.94
CA TYR A 122 -28.19 18.43 -11.92
C TYR A 122 -27.76 18.84 -10.51
N TRP A 123 -26.50 18.59 -10.15
CA TRP A 123 -25.98 18.91 -8.82
C TRP A 123 -25.77 20.41 -8.60
N ALA A 124 -25.34 21.14 -9.63
CA ALA A 124 -25.15 22.59 -9.60
C ALA A 124 -26.48 23.36 -9.74
N ASN A 125 -27.59 22.67 -10.04
CA ASN A 125 -28.90 23.24 -10.34
C ASN A 125 -28.82 24.40 -11.36
N ASN A 126 -27.90 24.28 -12.32
CA ASN A 126 -27.61 25.32 -13.30
C ASN A 126 -27.34 24.68 -14.66
N LYS A 127 -28.05 25.12 -15.70
CA LYS A 127 -27.84 24.63 -17.07
C LYS A 127 -26.71 25.42 -17.73
N LEU A 128 -25.74 24.72 -18.32
CA LEU A 128 -24.68 25.40 -19.05
C LEU A 128 -25.21 25.99 -20.35
N SER A 129 -24.62 27.11 -20.75
CA SER A 129 -24.80 27.63 -22.11
C SER A 129 -24.16 26.67 -23.14
N GLU A 130 -24.58 26.73 -24.41
CA GLU A 130 -23.98 25.87 -25.44
C GLU A 130 -22.48 26.12 -25.65
N GLU A 131 -22.04 27.36 -25.45
CA GLU A 131 -20.62 27.72 -25.56
C GLU A 131 -19.81 27.14 -24.40
N ASP A 132 -20.32 27.26 -23.17
CA ASP A 132 -19.69 26.69 -21.98
C ASP A 132 -19.65 25.17 -22.06
N ARG A 133 -20.69 24.54 -22.60
CA ARG A 133 -20.76 23.09 -22.80
C ARG A 133 -19.70 22.60 -23.79
N LYS A 134 -19.48 23.32 -24.89
CA LYS A 134 -18.40 23.00 -25.85
C LYS A 134 -17.02 23.15 -25.21
N ARG A 135 -16.81 24.19 -24.41
CA ARG A 135 -15.55 24.36 -23.66
C ARG A 135 -15.35 23.23 -22.64
N ALA A 136 -16.40 22.88 -21.89
CA ALA A 136 -16.36 21.80 -20.91
C ALA A 136 -16.00 20.45 -21.55
N VAL A 137 -16.54 20.13 -22.74
CA VAL A 137 -16.18 18.91 -23.49
C VAL A 137 -14.70 18.88 -23.85
N ASN A 138 -14.16 19.99 -24.35
CA ASN A 138 -12.74 20.08 -24.72
C ASN A 138 -11.82 19.96 -23.49
N ASP A 139 -12.21 20.59 -22.38
CA ASP A 139 -11.49 20.48 -21.12
C ASP A 139 -11.55 19.04 -20.58
N LEU A 140 -12.72 18.40 -20.63
CA LEU A 140 -12.90 17.01 -20.19
C LEU A 140 -12.04 16.04 -21.00
N PHE A 141 -11.89 16.27 -22.30
CA PHE A 141 -10.99 15.47 -23.14
C PHE A 141 -9.53 15.62 -22.70
N SER A 142 -9.07 16.84 -22.46
CA SER A 142 -7.71 17.10 -21.95
C SER A 142 -7.48 16.43 -20.58
N TYR A 143 -8.46 16.54 -19.67
CA TYR A 143 -8.42 15.87 -18.38
C TYR A 143 -8.43 14.34 -18.51
N ALA A 144 -9.19 13.77 -19.44
CA ALA A 144 -9.23 12.33 -19.68
C ALA A 144 -7.86 11.81 -20.15
N VAL A 145 -7.18 12.52 -21.04
CA VAL A 145 -5.82 12.16 -21.50
C VAL A 145 -4.81 12.23 -20.34
N GLY A 146 -4.82 13.33 -19.58
CA GLY A 146 -3.94 13.47 -18.42
C GLY A 146 -4.19 12.40 -17.36
N THR A 147 -5.46 12.10 -17.09
CA THR A 147 -5.87 11.08 -16.13
C THR A 147 -5.47 9.69 -16.60
N PHE A 148 -5.58 9.38 -17.88
CA PHE A 148 -5.16 8.09 -18.43
C PHE A 148 -3.67 7.81 -18.21
N ILE A 149 -2.82 8.80 -18.48
CA ILE A 149 -1.36 8.69 -18.25
C ILE A 149 -1.08 8.52 -16.75
N ALA A 150 -1.72 9.32 -15.90
CA ALA A 150 -1.53 9.24 -14.45
C ALA A 150 -1.97 7.89 -13.88
N VAL A 151 -3.15 7.41 -14.26
CA VAL A 151 -3.69 6.11 -13.85
C VAL A 151 -2.79 4.98 -14.32
N PHE A 152 -2.29 5.01 -15.56
CA PHE A 152 -1.38 3.98 -16.07
C PHE A 152 -0.09 3.88 -15.24
N ILE A 153 0.55 5.01 -14.93
CA ILE A 153 1.75 5.05 -14.08
C ILE A 153 1.42 4.54 -12.68
N TYR A 154 0.29 4.97 -12.13
CA TYR A 154 -0.17 4.58 -10.80
C TYR A 154 -0.51 3.09 -10.72
N THR A 155 -1.10 2.48 -11.75
CA THR A 155 -1.34 1.02 -11.79
C THR A 155 -0.05 0.22 -11.76
N ILE A 156 1.02 0.68 -12.44
CA ILE A 156 2.33 0.04 -12.36
C ILE A 156 2.90 0.13 -10.94
N TYR A 157 2.75 1.29 -10.30
CA TYR A 157 3.14 1.50 -8.91
C TYR A 157 2.38 0.58 -7.94
N GLU A 158 1.05 0.51 -8.06
CA GLU A 158 0.19 -0.36 -7.23
C GLU A 158 0.54 -1.84 -7.40
N LEU A 159 0.76 -2.31 -8.63
CA LEU A 159 1.17 -3.69 -8.90
C LEU A 159 2.51 -4.02 -8.26
N PHE A 160 3.46 -3.09 -8.33
CA PHE A 160 4.76 -3.23 -7.69
C PHE A 160 4.62 -3.30 -6.16
N GLU A 161 3.80 -2.44 -5.57
CA GLU A 161 3.59 -2.44 -4.13
C GLU A 161 2.84 -3.67 -3.62
N LEU A 162 1.80 -4.10 -4.34
CA LEU A 162 1.09 -5.36 -4.08
C LEU A 162 2.05 -6.55 -4.12
N TYR A 163 2.94 -6.59 -5.11
CA TYR A 163 3.94 -7.64 -5.25
C TYR A 163 4.89 -7.68 -4.05
N ILE A 164 5.48 -6.54 -3.67
CA ILE A 164 6.42 -6.45 -2.55
C ILE A 164 5.73 -6.77 -1.22
N THR A 165 4.54 -6.24 -0.99
CA THR A 165 3.78 -6.47 0.25
C THR A 165 3.36 -7.93 0.38
N ARG A 166 2.93 -8.59 -0.72
CA ARG A 166 2.67 -10.04 -0.73
C ARG A 166 3.94 -10.85 -0.51
N LYS A 167 5.07 -10.45 -1.10
CA LYS A 167 6.36 -11.11 -0.88
C LYS A 167 6.79 -11.03 0.59
N TYR A 168 6.59 -9.87 1.23
CA TYR A 168 6.82 -9.70 2.66
C TYR A 168 5.91 -10.62 3.49
N GLN A 169 4.61 -10.65 3.21
CA GLN A 169 3.67 -11.54 3.89
C GLN A 169 4.08 -13.02 3.79
N LYS A 170 4.50 -13.46 2.59
CA LYS A 170 5.01 -14.83 2.40
C LYS A 170 6.24 -15.10 3.25
N THR A 171 7.16 -14.14 3.37
CA THR A 171 8.36 -14.28 4.21
C THR A 171 8.00 -14.50 5.69
N LEU A 172 6.90 -13.92 6.18
CA LEU A 172 6.40 -14.16 7.54
C LEU A 172 5.65 -15.48 7.69
N ASN A 173 5.00 -15.96 6.63
CA ASN A 173 4.24 -17.22 6.63
C ASN A 173 5.14 -18.46 6.47
N THR A 174 6.30 -18.28 5.85
CA THR A 174 7.27 -19.36 5.70
C THR A 174 8.06 -19.40 7.01
N PRO A 175 7.99 -20.48 7.81
CA PRO A 175 8.94 -20.64 8.90
C PRO A 175 10.34 -20.55 8.31
N PRO A 176 11.32 -19.96 9.02
CA PRO A 176 12.69 -19.91 8.50
C PRO A 176 13.07 -21.33 8.13
N GLU A 177 13.38 -21.57 6.84
CA GLU A 177 14.13 -22.76 6.46
C GLU A 177 15.27 -22.88 7.46
N PHE A 178 15.42 -24.07 8.05
CA PHE A 178 16.45 -24.39 9.03
C PHE A 178 17.73 -23.66 8.66
N ILE A 179 18.01 -22.55 9.34
CA ILE A 179 19.31 -21.92 9.30
C ILE A 179 20.14 -22.92 10.11
N PRO A 180 21.05 -23.69 9.50
CA PRO A 180 21.93 -24.53 10.30
C PRO A 180 22.61 -23.57 11.27
N VAL A 181 22.38 -23.77 12.56
CA VAL A 181 23.01 -23.00 13.62
C VAL A 181 24.49 -23.06 13.31
N ARG A 182 25.07 -21.95 12.84
CA ARG A 182 26.52 -21.84 12.77
C ARG A 182 26.92 -21.97 14.23
N ASN A 183 27.58 -23.08 14.58
CA ASN A 183 28.13 -23.34 15.90
C ASN A 183 29.15 -22.24 16.22
N GLN A 184 28.67 -21.05 16.53
CA GLN A 184 29.40 -20.02 17.23
C GLN A 184 28.97 -20.17 18.68
N GLU A 185 29.44 -21.24 19.30
CA GLU A 185 29.70 -21.15 20.73
C GLU A 185 30.62 -19.94 20.92
N PRO A 186 30.28 -18.99 21.81
CA PRO A 186 31.25 -17.98 22.20
C PRO A 186 32.48 -18.73 22.74
N PRO A 187 33.71 -18.27 22.46
CA PRO A 187 34.89 -18.90 23.03
C PRO A 187 34.74 -18.84 24.55
N ARG A 188 34.42 -19.98 25.17
CA ARG A 188 34.44 -20.11 26.63
C ARG A 188 35.86 -19.76 27.06
N LEU A 189 35.96 -18.85 28.04
CA LEU A 189 37.22 -18.53 28.69
C LEU A 189 37.91 -19.85 29.06
N ALA A 190 39.12 -20.05 28.55
CA ALA A 190 39.92 -21.22 28.83
C ALA A 190 40.15 -21.34 30.35
N GLY A 191 39.41 -22.25 30.99
CA GLY A 191 39.82 -22.88 32.24
C GLY A 191 41.05 -23.77 32.00
N PRO A 192 41.74 -24.21 33.06
CA PRO A 192 43.08 -24.77 32.96
C PRO A 192 43.10 -26.01 32.07
N LYS A 193 44.08 -26.06 31.16
CA LYS A 193 44.34 -27.17 30.23
C LYS A 193 44.40 -28.51 30.98
N LEU A 194 43.45 -29.41 30.71
CA LEU A 194 43.68 -30.85 30.88
C LEU A 194 43.92 -31.47 29.51
N SER A 195 45.00 -32.23 29.45
CA SER A 195 45.58 -32.93 28.31
C SER A 195 44.59 -33.89 27.64
N ILE A 196 44.58 -33.85 26.31
CA ILE A 196 43.91 -34.79 25.42
C ILE A 196 44.76 -36.07 25.40
N ASP A 197 44.39 -37.08 26.19
CA ASP A 197 44.68 -38.50 25.93
C ASP A 197 43.97 -39.35 27.01
N GLU A 198 42.64 -39.49 26.90
CA GLU A 198 41.92 -40.55 27.63
C GLU A 198 40.67 -40.97 26.83
N PRO A 199 40.45 -42.27 26.58
CA PRO A 199 39.27 -42.74 25.87
C PRO A 199 38.02 -42.44 26.70
N GLN A 200 37.12 -41.61 26.16
CA GLN A 200 35.87 -41.21 26.84
C GLN A 200 35.02 -42.45 27.18
N HIS A 201 35.00 -42.82 28.46
CA HIS A 201 34.03 -43.75 29.00
C HIS A 201 32.68 -43.03 29.10
N VAL A 202 31.78 -43.30 28.16
CA VAL A 202 30.40 -42.80 28.21
C VAL A 202 29.64 -43.66 29.22
N PRO A 203 29.16 -43.11 30.36
CA PRO A 203 28.36 -43.89 31.29
C PRO A 203 27.02 -44.27 30.66
N PRO A 204 26.51 -45.50 30.87
CA PRO A 204 25.22 -45.89 30.35
C PRO A 204 24.10 -45.05 30.99
N PRO A 205 22.99 -44.80 30.27
CA PRO A 205 21.89 -43.99 30.76
C PRO A 205 21.25 -44.61 32.02
N PRO A 206 20.71 -43.78 32.94
CA PRO A 206 20.13 -44.25 34.18
C PRO A 206 18.91 -45.16 33.93
N TYR A 207 18.88 -46.29 34.61
CA TYR A 207 17.79 -47.27 34.58
C TYR A 207 16.50 -46.64 35.16
N ASN A 208 15.43 -46.59 34.37
CA ASN A 208 14.12 -46.11 34.82
C ASN A 208 13.26 -47.30 35.32
N PRO A 209 12.98 -47.41 36.62
CA PRO A 209 12.21 -48.51 37.20
C PRO A 209 10.70 -48.47 36.92
N GLN A 210 10.18 -47.47 36.20
CA GLN A 210 8.75 -47.34 35.91
C GLN A 210 8.28 -48.05 34.64
N TYR A 211 9.17 -48.71 33.89
CA TYR A 211 8.77 -49.64 32.84
C TYR A 211 8.69 -51.06 33.43
N ARG A 212 7.48 -51.47 33.83
CA ARG A 212 7.16 -52.86 34.13
C ARG A 212 5.88 -53.26 33.41
#